data_AF-A0A068MTU3-F1
#
_entry.id   AF-A0A068MTU3-F1
#
_cell.length_a   1.000
_cell.length_b   1.000
_cell.length_c   1.000
_cell.angle_alpha   90.00
_cell.angle_beta   90.00
_cell.angle_gamma   90.00
#
_symmetry.space_group_name_H-M   'P 1'
#
loop_
_entity.id
_entity.type
_entity.pdbx_description
1 polymer ?
#
loop_
_entity_poly.entity_id
_entity_poly.type
_entity_poly.pdbx_seq_one_letter_code
_entity_poly.pdbx_strand_id
1 'polypeptide(L)'
;MATTADEVWQFLGELVQAQKEQREESERMRQEAERRSQEMDRRFQAQREESERRFRETERLLKEQSQRVDEQIGKLGNSLGEFVES
;
A
#
# COMPACT_ATOMS: atom_id res chain seq x y z
N MET A 1 46.76 -15.32 -36.30
CA MET A 1 46.73 -14.00 -35.64
C MET A 1 47.10 -14.25 -34.20
N ALA A 2 48.30 -13.85 -33.77
CA ALA A 2 48.75 -14.04 -32.40
C ALA A 2 48.15 -12.88 -31.59
N THR A 3 47.28 -13.18 -30.63
CA THR A 3 46.90 -12.18 -29.65
C THR A 3 48.16 -11.78 -28.88
N THR A 4 48.58 -10.54 -29.05
CA THR A 4 49.80 -10.04 -28.42
C THR A 4 49.56 -9.94 -26.92
N ALA A 5 50.59 -10.15 -26.08
CA ALA A 5 50.42 -10.07 -24.62
C ALA A 5 49.79 -8.73 -24.18
N ASP A 6 50.09 -7.63 -24.87
CA ASP A 6 49.48 -6.32 -24.67
C ASP A 6 47.96 -6.29 -24.90
N GLU A 7 47.46 -7.00 -25.91
CA GLU A 7 46.02 -7.07 -26.20
C GLU A 7 45.27 -7.81 -25.07
N VAL A 8 45.88 -8.85 -24.50
CA VAL A 8 45.31 -9.57 -23.34
C VAL A 8 45.24 -8.66 -22.12
N TRP A 9 46.27 -7.85 -21.86
CA TRP A 9 46.25 -6.89 -20.76
C TRP A 9 45.22 -5.78 -20.95
N GLN A 10 45.04 -5.31 -22.18
CA GLN A 10 43.98 -4.35 -22.52
C GLN A 10 42.59 -4.93 -22.24
N PHE A 11 42.30 -6.13 -22.72
CA PHE A 11 41.00 -6.80 -22.46
C PHE A 11 40.75 -7.06 -20.98
N LEU A 12 41.77 -7.45 -20.21
CA LEU A 12 41.65 -7.60 -18.76
C LEU A 12 41.36 -6.27 -18.07
N GLY A 13 42.00 -5.18 -18.52
CA GLY A 13 41.71 -3.83 -18.04
C GLY A 13 40.26 -3.42 -18.30
N GLU A 14 39.78 -3.62 -19.54
CA GLU A 14 38.40 -3.35 -19.91
C GLU A 14 37.40 -4.19 -19.12
N LEU A 15 37.68 -5.48 -18.91
CA LEU A 15 36.83 -6.38 -18.13
C LEU A 15 36.72 -5.94 -16.67
N VAL A 16 37.83 -5.47 -16.07
CA VAL A 16 37.84 -4.95 -14.70
C VAL A 16 37.04 -3.64 -14.59
N GLN A 17 37.14 -2.76 -15.59
CA GLN A 17 36.33 -1.54 -15.63
C GLN A 17 34.83 -1.87 -15.79
N ALA A 18 34.49 -2.74 -16.73
CA ALA A 18 33.10 -3.18 -16.93
C ALA A 18 32.52 -3.84 -15.67
N GLN A 19 33.31 -4.66 -14.97
CA GLN A 19 32.89 -5.25 -13.70
C GLN A 19 32.66 -4.18 -12.62
N LYS A 20 33.50 -3.15 -12.57
CA LYS A 20 33.36 -2.05 -11.60
C LYS A 20 32.11 -1.23 -11.87
N GLU A 21 31.89 -0.83 -13.12
CA GLU A 21 30.68 -0.10 -13.55
C GLU A 21 29.41 -0.89 -13.23
N GLN A 22 29.41 -2.20 -13.52
CA GLN A 22 28.27 -3.07 -13.21
C GLN A 22 27.99 -3.13 -11.70
N ARG A 23 29.02 -3.14 -10.85
CA ARG A 23 28.85 -3.09 -9.39
C ARG A 23 28.27 -1.77 -8.93
N GLU A 24 28.78 -0.64 -9.43
CA GLU A 24 28.27 0.67 -9.09
C GLU A 24 26.81 0.85 -9.53
N GLU A 25 26.45 0.37 -10.73
CA GLU A 25 25.08 0.39 -11.22
C GLU A 25 24.16 -0.48 -10.35
N SER A 26 24.62 -1.68 -9.98
CA SER A 26 23.88 -2.59 -9.08
C SER A 26 23.63 -1.93 -7.71
N GLU A 27 24.64 -1.26 -7.15
CA GLU A 27 24.50 -0.53 -5.89
C GLU A 27 23.52 0.65 -6.00
N ARG A 28 23.58 1.43 -7.09
CA ARG A 28 22.63 2.52 -7.35
C ARG A 28 21.21 2.01 -7.47
N MET A 29 21.00 0.93 -8.24
CA MET A 29 19.70 0.30 -8.40
C MET A 29 19.16 -0.21 -7.07
N ARG A 30 20.02 -0.79 -6.21
CA ARG A 30 19.61 -1.26 -4.88
C ARG A 30 19.20 -0.08 -3.99
N GLN A 31 19.97 1.01 -3.98
CA GLN A 31 19.61 2.21 -3.23
C GLN A 31 18.30 2.84 -3.71
N GLU A 32 18.08 2.88 -5.02
CA GLU A 32 16.82 3.38 -5.60
C GLU A 32 15.64 2.47 -5.25
N ALA A 33 15.82 1.15 -5.33
CA ALA A 33 14.82 0.17 -4.93
C ALA A 33 14.47 0.30 -3.43
N GLU A 34 15.47 0.46 -2.56
CA GLU A 34 15.28 0.69 -1.13
C GLU A 34 14.48 1.98 -0.88
N ARG A 35 14.84 3.10 -1.53
CA ARG A 35 14.09 4.36 -1.42
C ARG A 35 12.65 4.21 -1.89
N ARG A 36 12.45 3.55 -3.02
CA ARG A 36 11.12 3.32 -3.59
C ARG A 36 10.27 2.41 -2.71
N SER A 37 10.89 1.38 -2.10
CA SER A 37 10.21 0.52 -1.12
C SER A 37 9.75 1.32 0.09
N GLN A 38 10.62 2.16 0.66
CA GLN A 38 10.26 3.00 1.81
C GLN A 38 9.12 3.99 1.48
N GLU A 39 9.14 4.58 0.28
CA GLU A 39 8.05 5.45 -0.17
C GLU A 39 6.73 4.67 -0.33
N MET A 40 6.80 3.48 -0.90
CA MET A 40 5.65 2.59 -1.07
C MET A 40 5.07 2.19 0.29
N ASP A 41 5.89 1.82 1.25
CA ASP A 41 5.46 1.48 2.61
C ASP A 41 4.76 2.66 3.29
N ARG A 42 5.30 3.87 3.18
CA ARG A 42 4.66 5.08 3.72
C ARG A 42 3.30 5.34 3.09
N ARG A 43 3.19 5.19 1.76
CA ARG A 43 1.92 5.34 1.04
C ARG A 43 0.90 4.29 1.45
N PHE A 44 1.32 3.03 1.59
CA PHE A 44 0.44 1.96 2.07
C PHE A 44 -0.03 2.21 3.49
N GLN A 45 0.84 2.64 4.41
CA GLN A 45 0.44 2.98 5.77
C GLN A 45 -0.58 4.11 5.79
N ALA A 46 -0.32 5.21 5.07
CA ALA A 46 -1.26 6.32 4.97
C ALA A 46 -2.62 5.88 4.40
N GLN A 47 -2.62 5.05 3.34
CA GLN A 47 -3.85 4.53 2.75
C GLN A 47 -4.61 3.61 3.72
N ARG A 48 -3.91 2.78 4.50
CA ARG A 48 -4.54 1.93 5.51
C ARG A 48 -5.20 2.76 6.60
N GLU A 49 -4.52 3.78 7.11
CA GLU A 49 -5.09 4.69 8.12
C GLU A 49 -6.33 5.43 7.59
N GLU A 50 -6.28 5.92 6.35
CA GLU A 50 -7.43 6.57 5.72
C GLU A 50 -8.61 5.61 5.57
N SER A 51 -8.36 4.40 5.08
CA SER A 51 -9.37 3.34 4.96
C SER A 51 -9.98 2.99 6.31
N GLU A 52 -9.17 2.86 7.35
CA GLU A 52 -9.63 2.56 8.70
C GLU A 52 -10.46 3.71 9.30
N ARG A 53 -10.13 4.97 8.99
CA ARG A 53 -10.96 6.12 9.38
C ARG A 53 -12.32 6.08 8.68
N ARG A 54 -12.34 5.87 7.36
CA ARG A 54 -13.59 5.76 6.58
C ARG A 54 -14.45 4.60 7.03
N PHE A 55 -13.83 3.46 7.35
CA PHE A 55 -14.53 2.29 7.86
C PHE A 55 -15.21 2.58 9.20
N ARG A 56 -14.48 3.19 10.16
CA ARG A 56 -15.04 3.61 11.45
C ARG A 56 -16.18 4.61 11.32
N GLU A 57 -16.06 5.55 10.38
CA GLU A 57 -17.13 6.50 10.09
C GLU A 57 -18.39 5.79 9.55
N THR A 58 -18.19 4.86 8.61
CA THR A 58 -19.28 4.05 8.03
C THR A 58 -19.97 3.21 9.10
N GLU A 59 -19.19 2.57 9.98
CA GLU A 59 -19.71 1.76 11.09
C GLU A 59 -20.56 2.62 12.04
N ARG A 60 -20.09 3.84 12.36
CA ARG A 60 -20.84 4.78 13.19
C ARG A 60 -22.16 5.19 12.53
N LEU A 61 -22.13 5.56 11.26
CA LEU A 61 -23.33 5.94 10.51
C LEU A 61 -24.34 4.79 10.43
N LEU A 62 -23.86 3.57 10.18
CA LEU A 62 -24.70 2.38 10.13
C LEU A 62 -25.37 2.11 11.48
N LYS A 63 -24.63 2.26 12.59
CA LYS A 63 -25.16 2.11 13.95
C LYS A 63 -26.22 3.16 14.27
N GLU A 64 -25.97 4.41 13.94
CA GLU A 64 -26.94 5.50 14.11
C GLU A 64 -28.21 5.26 13.26
N GLN A 65 -28.06 4.75 12.04
CA GLN A 65 -29.19 4.41 11.19
C GLN A 65 -30.00 3.23 11.76
N SER A 66 -29.33 2.18 12.23
CA SER A 66 -29.99 1.04 12.87
C SER A 66 -30.83 1.48 14.07
N GLN A 67 -30.27 2.31 14.95
CA GLN A 67 -30.99 2.83 16.12
C GLN A 67 -32.24 3.61 15.72
N ARG A 68 -32.16 4.46 14.70
CA ARG A 68 -33.34 5.19 14.19
C ARG A 68 -34.41 4.26 13.64
N VAL A 69 -34.02 3.21 12.93
CA VAL A 69 -34.96 2.21 12.41
C VAL A 69 -35.62 1.47 13.56
N ASP A 70 -34.85 1.04 14.57
CA ASP A 70 -35.38 0.36 15.75
C ASP A 70 -36.40 1.23 16.50
N GLU A 71 -36.10 2.53 16.67
CA GLU A 71 -37.03 3.49 17.27
C GLU A 71 -38.33 3.67 16.46
N GLN A 72 -38.22 3.73 15.12
CA GLN A 72 -39.38 3.84 14.25
C GLN A 72 -40.25 2.59 14.30
N ILE A 73 -39.64 1.41 14.28
CA ILE A 73 -40.33 0.13 14.41
C ILE A 73 -41.02 0.05 15.77
N GLY A 74 -40.37 0.47 16.85
CA GLY A 74 -40.96 0.50 18.19
C GLY A 74 -42.20 1.42 18.26
N LYS A 75 -42.12 2.63 17.70
CA LYS A 75 -43.26 3.56 17.64
C LYS A 75 -44.42 2.99 16.82
N LEU A 76 -44.13 2.42 15.65
CA LEU A 76 -45.12 1.75 14.81
C LEU A 76 -45.79 0.59 15.55
N GLY A 77 -45.01 -0.25 16.23
CA GLY A 77 -45.52 -1.35 17.04
C GLY A 77 -46.46 -0.87 18.16
N ASN A 78 -46.10 0.22 18.85
CA ASN A 78 -46.94 0.78 19.90
C ASN A 78 -48.28 1.32 19.35
N SER A 79 -48.26 2.06 18.24
CA SER A 79 -49.47 2.56 17.58
C SER A 79 -50.37 1.45 17.05
N LEU A 80 -49.79 0.34 16.56
CA LEU A 80 -50.56 -0.82 16.14
C LEU A 80 -51.19 -1.55 17.33
N GLY A 81 -50.51 -1.62 18.48
CA GLY A 81 -51.05 -2.16 19.72
C GLY A 81 -52.28 -1.38 20.21
N GLU A 82 -52.16 -0.05 20.29
CA GLU A 82 -53.27 0.83 20.67
C GLU A 82 -54.48 0.70 19.74
N PHE A 83 -54.24 0.48 18.43
CA PHE A 83 -55.29 0.28 17.44
C PHE A 83 -56.02 -1.07 17.57
N VAL A 84 -55.32 -2.13 18.00
CA VAL A 84 -55.92 -3.48 18.17
C VAL A 84 -56.67 -3.61 19.50
N GLU A 85 -56.30 -2.84 20.53
CA GLU A 85 -56.99 -2.83 21.83
C GLU A 85 -58.25 -1.94 21.88
N SER A 86 -58.48 -1.09 20.86
CA SER A 86 -59.68 -0.25 20.70
C SER A 86 -60.79 -0.93 19.91
#